data_AF-A0A413IL85-F1
#
_entry.id   AF-A0A413IL85-F1
#
_cell.length_a   1.000
_cell.length_b   1.000
_cell.length_c   1.000
_cell.angle_alpha   90.00
_cell.angle_beta   90.00
_cell.angle_gamma   90.00
#
_symmetry.space_group_name_H-M   'P 1'
#
loop_
_entity.id
_entity.type
_entity.pdbx_description
1 polymer ?
#
loop_
_entity_poly.entity_id
_entity_poly.type
_entity_poly.pdbx_seq_one_letter_code
_entity_poly.pdbx_strand_id
1 'polypeptide(L)'
;MDNKEVTKYIALSGSNTAYEFSVKNNYEFSLKRQNMRIDLVEEADGFLILLYKGIRYPVEIVSRRQNEYEILLNGVAYTFSVETPFSLKRKRLLAGRQGEVFDMTIKSPMPGKILDVSIEVGQEINKGDTLVVLEAMKMQNVIIASQKGRVRRVCVVAGQTVSKDEILVEIGA
;
A
#
# COMPACT_ATOMS: atom_id res chain seq x y z
N MET A 1 25.54 1.67 35.81
CA MET A 1 25.45 1.15 34.44
C MET A 1 24.05 0.65 34.25
N ASP A 2 23.19 1.35 33.52
CA ASP A 2 21.84 0.85 33.21
C ASP A 2 21.40 1.40 31.85
N ASN A 3 22.16 1.02 30.80
CA ASN A 3 21.88 1.41 29.43
C ASN A 3 20.84 0.45 28.86
N LYS A 4 19.58 0.58 29.31
CA LYS A 4 18.47 -0.25 28.85
C LYS A 4 18.27 -0.04 27.35
N GLU A 5 18.47 -1.09 26.57
CA GLU A 5 18.44 -1.06 25.11
C GLU A 5 17.11 -0.51 24.59
N VAL A 6 17.18 0.58 23.84
CA VAL A 6 16.03 1.15 23.14
C VAL A 6 15.94 0.47 21.79
N THR A 7 14.96 -0.41 21.61
CA THR A 7 14.75 -1.09 20.33
C THR A 7 13.79 -0.28 19.46
N LYS A 8 14.21 0.02 18.22
CA LYS A 8 13.40 0.74 17.23
C LYS A 8 12.57 -0.25 16.41
N TYR A 9 11.31 0.11 16.20
CA TYR A 9 10.37 -0.64 15.38
C TYR A 9 9.60 0.31 14.45
N ILE A 10 9.04 -0.26 13.39
CA ILE A 10 8.20 0.44 12.43
C ILE A 10 6.94 -0.39 12.25
N ALA A 11 5.78 0.15 12.64
CA ALA A 11 4.50 -0.43 12.27
C ALA A 11 4.12 0.05 10.87
N LEU A 12 3.77 -0.87 9.96
CA LEU A 12 3.21 -0.55 8.65
C LEU A 12 1.72 -0.89 8.68
N SER A 13 0.84 0.08 8.43
CA SER A 13 -0.59 -0.19 8.29
C SER A 13 -0.88 -1.02 7.03
N GLY A 14 -2.10 -1.55 6.91
CA GLY A 14 -2.58 -2.14 5.64
C GLY A 14 -2.48 -1.21 4.42
N SER A 15 -2.49 0.12 4.63
CA SER A 15 -2.25 1.14 3.59
C SER A 15 -0.77 1.51 3.42
N ASN A 16 0.15 0.74 4.00
CA ASN A 16 1.60 0.94 3.98
C ASN A 16 2.07 2.27 4.60
N THR A 17 1.24 2.89 5.46
CA THR A 17 1.65 4.08 6.23
C THR A 17 2.56 3.63 7.36
N ALA A 18 3.73 4.26 7.48
CA ALA A 18 4.75 3.90 8.45
C ALA A 18 4.63 4.70 9.76
N TYR A 19 4.66 4.00 10.89
CA TYR A 19 4.68 4.56 12.24
C TYR A 19 5.94 4.08 12.96
N GLU A 20 6.92 4.96 13.09
CA GLU A 20 8.16 4.65 13.80
C GLU A 20 7.98 4.83 15.30
N PHE A 21 8.30 3.79 16.05
CA PHE A 21 8.26 3.84 17.50
C PHE A 21 9.48 3.16 18.12
N SER A 22 9.77 3.54 19.36
CA SER A 22 10.81 2.89 20.15
C SER A 22 10.19 2.29 21.40
N VAL A 23 10.68 1.13 21.80
CA VAL A 23 10.25 0.44 23.02
C VAL A 23 11.39 0.48 24.03
N LYS A 24 11.11 0.98 25.24
CA LYS A 24 12.05 1.01 26.36
C LYS A 24 11.44 0.18 27.49
N ASN A 25 11.90 -1.06 27.64
CA ASN A 25 11.22 -2.09 28.45
C ASN A 25 9.80 -2.41 27.92
N ASN A 26 9.09 -3.38 28.50
CA ASN A 26 7.83 -3.90 27.96
C ASN A 26 6.62 -2.92 27.96
N TYR A 27 6.77 -1.65 28.39
CA TYR A 27 5.62 -0.76 28.66
C TYR A 27 5.80 0.71 28.23
N GLU A 28 7.03 1.16 27.94
CA GLU A 28 7.27 2.54 27.52
C GLU A 28 7.51 2.61 26.02
N PHE A 29 6.60 3.30 25.33
CA PHE A 29 6.65 3.52 23.89
C PHE A 29 6.99 4.98 23.62
N SER A 30 7.71 5.27 22.54
CA SER A 30 7.89 6.63 22.06
C SER A 30 7.48 6.72 20.60
N LEU A 31 6.52 7.58 20.27
CA LEU A 31 6.03 7.83 18.92
C LEU A 31 6.24 9.32 18.60
N LYS A 32 6.94 9.64 17.50
CA LYS A 32 7.23 11.04 17.10
C LYS A 32 7.78 11.92 18.24
N ARG A 33 8.65 11.37 19.09
CA ARG A 33 9.23 12.00 20.29
C ARG A 33 8.28 12.25 21.46
N GLN A 34 7.02 11.79 21.37
CA GLN A 34 6.12 11.76 22.52
C GLN A 34 6.25 10.41 23.22
N ASN A 35 6.64 10.45 24.49
CA ASN A 35 6.66 9.27 25.33
C ASN A 35 5.24 8.93 25.76
N MET A 36 4.90 7.66 25.60
CA MET A 36 3.58 7.11 25.82
C MET A 36 3.73 5.83 26.64
N ARG A 37 3.04 5.78 27.77
CA ARG A 37 2.93 4.54 28.55
C ARG A 37 1.66 3.82 28.14
N ILE A 38 1.83 2.54 27.82
CA ILE A 38 0.72 1.64 27.53
C ILE A 38 0.91 0.45 28.45
N ASP A 39 -0.12 0.13 29.22
CA ASP A 39 -0.14 -1.09 30.02
C ASP A 39 -1.12 -2.08 29.37
N LEU A 40 -0.74 -3.36 29.31
CA LEU A 40 -1.59 -4.45 28.85
C LEU A 40 -1.93 -5.31 30.06
N VAL A 41 -3.23 -5.48 30.34
CA VAL A 41 -3.73 -6.21 31.50
C VAL A 41 -4.71 -7.26 31.02
N GLU A 42 -4.46 -8.51 31.38
CA GLU A 42 -5.45 -9.58 31.21
C GLU A 42 -6.36 -9.61 32.44
N GLU A 43 -7.67 -9.50 32.22
CA GLU A 43 -8.68 -9.54 33.27
C GLU A 43 -9.08 -10.96 33.64
N ALA A 44 -9.76 -11.12 34.78
CA ALA A 44 -10.14 -12.43 35.31
C ALA A 44 -11.13 -13.21 34.42
N ASP A 45 -11.86 -12.50 33.56
CA ASP A 45 -12.78 -13.06 32.56
C ASP A 45 -12.08 -13.35 31.20
N GLY A 46 -10.77 -13.11 31.11
CA GLY A 46 -9.93 -13.39 29.94
C GLY A 46 -9.84 -12.26 28.92
N PHE A 47 -10.45 -11.09 29.16
CA PHE A 47 -10.28 -9.95 28.27
C PHE A 47 -8.88 -9.34 28.42
N LEU A 48 -8.22 -9.12 27.29
CA LEU A 48 -6.99 -8.32 27.24
C LEU A 48 -7.36 -6.84 27.11
N ILE A 49 -6.96 -6.03 28.07
CA ILE A 49 -7.23 -4.60 28.12
C ILE A 49 -5.94 -3.82 27.91
N LEU A 50 -5.96 -2.92 26.93
CA LEU A 50 -4.96 -1.88 26.77
C LEU A 50 -5.38 -0.65 27.56
N LEU A 51 -4.53 -0.22 28.49
CA LEU A 51 -4.68 0.99 29.27
C LEU A 51 -3.81 2.10 28.69
N TYR A 52 -4.45 3.20 28.30
CA TYR A 52 -3.75 4.37 27.81
C TYR A 52 -4.39 5.65 28.37
N LYS A 53 -3.60 6.45 29.12
CA LYS A 53 -4.06 7.68 29.81
C LYS A 53 -5.30 7.45 30.69
N GLY A 54 -5.39 6.30 31.35
CA GLY A 54 -6.53 5.92 32.18
C GLY A 54 -7.78 5.46 31.41
N ILE A 55 -7.74 5.50 30.07
CA ILE A 55 -8.81 4.96 29.22
C ILE A 55 -8.50 3.49 28.94
N ARG A 56 -9.56 2.67 29.00
CA ARG A 56 -9.52 1.22 28.78
C ARG A 56 -9.95 0.92 27.35
N TYR A 57 -9.18 0.08 26.67
CA TYR A 57 -9.50 -0.39 25.34
C TYR A 57 -9.42 -1.92 25.32
N PRO A 58 -10.55 -2.64 25.22
CA PRO A 58 -10.53 -4.06 24.92
C PRO A 58 -9.77 -4.35 23.63
N VAL A 59 -8.85 -5.31 23.71
CA VAL A 59 -8.01 -5.78 22.61
C VAL A 59 -8.24 -7.27 22.41
N GLU A 60 -8.43 -7.67 21.15
CA GLU A 60 -8.40 -9.07 20.74
C GLU A 60 -7.32 -9.25 19.69
N ILE A 61 -6.46 -10.27 19.82
CA ILE A 61 -5.51 -10.63 18.76
C ILE A 61 -6.20 -11.69 17.89
N VAL A 62 -6.65 -11.27 16.71
CA VAL A 62 -7.38 -12.13 15.76
C VAL A 62 -6.42 -13.04 15.02
N SER A 63 -5.29 -12.50 14.55
CA SER A 63 -4.27 -13.30 13.88
C SER A 63 -2.86 -12.77 14.09
N ARG A 64 -1.91 -13.69 14.10
CA ARG A 64 -0.47 -13.41 14.14
C ARG A 64 0.25 -14.30 13.15
N ARG A 65 0.85 -13.70 12.11
CA ARG A 65 1.64 -14.41 11.10
C ARG A 65 2.99 -13.74 10.96
N GLN A 66 4.02 -14.34 11.56
CA GLN A 66 5.37 -13.77 11.64
C GLN A 66 5.36 -12.35 12.23
N ASN A 67 5.48 -11.34 11.37
CA ASN A 67 5.47 -9.92 11.71
C ASN A 67 4.15 -9.22 11.39
N GLU A 68 3.17 -9.91 10.81
CA GLU A 68 1.83 -9.40 10.51
C GLU A 68 0.86 -9.73 11.65
N TYR A 69 0.04 -8.75 11.99
CA TYR A 69 -0.92 -8.79 13.08
C TYR A 69 -2.27 -8.26 12.60
N GLU A 70 -3.32 -8.93 13.03
CA GLU A 70 -4.68 -8.42 13.00
C GLU A 70 -5.20 -8.38 14.43
N ILE A 71 -5.65 -7.21 14.87
CA ILE A 71 -6.23 -7.03 16.20
C ILE A 71 -7.61 -6.37 16.08
N LEU A 72 -8.50 -6.63 17.03
CA LEU A 72 -9.65 -5.78 17.28
C LEU A 72 -9.30 -4.84 18.43
N LEU A 73 -9.51 -3.54 18.25
CA LEU A 73 -9.47 -2.55 19.31
C LEU A 73 -10.88 -1.99 19.45
N ASN A 74 -11.53 -2.23 20.59
CA ASN A 74 -12.95 -1.93 20.80
C ASN A 74 -13.85 -2.53 19.68
N GLY A 75 -13.53 -3.73 19.21
CA GLY A 75 -14.27 -4.42 18.13
C GLY A 75 -13.96 -3.91 16.70
N VAL A 76 -13.13 -2.89 16.53
CA VAL A 76 -12.71 -2.39 15.20
C VAL A 76 -11.41 -3.08 14.79
N ALA A 77 -11.38 -3.66 13.59
CA ALA A 77 -10.23 -4.39 13.07
C ALA A 77 -9.10 -3.46 12.59
N TYR A 78 -7.88 -3.76 13.02
CA TYR A 78 -6.65 -3.13 12.59
C TYR A 78 -5.65 -4.18 12.13
N THR A 79 -5.19 -4.05 10.88
CA THR A 79 -4.15 -4.90 10.31
C THR A 79 -2.88 -4.10 10.10
N PHE A 80 -1.75 -4.63 10.60
CA PHE A 80 -0.45 -4.01 10.46
C PHE A 80 0.68 -5.03 10.53
N SER A 81 1.86 -4.67 9.98
CA SER A 81 3.10 -5.40 10.24
C SER A 81 4.00 -4.64 11.19
N VAL A 82 4.82 -5.33 11.98
CA VAL A 82 5.84 -4.74 12.84
C VAL A 82 7.23 -5.11 12.32
N GLU A 83 7.96 -4.12 11.84
CA GLU A 83 9.28 -4.26 11.24
C GLU A 83 10.38 -3.73 12.17
N THR A 84 11.59 -4.28 12.06
CA THR A 84 12.80 -3.61 12.53
C THR A 84 13.38 -2.75 11.40
N PRO A 85 14.27 -1.79 11.69
CA PRO A 85 14.99 -1.06 10.64
C PRO A 85 15.68 -2.00 9.64
N PHE A 86 16.21 -3.14 10.12
CA PHE A 86 16.84 -4.14 9.28
C PHE A 86 15.82 -4.91 8.43
N SER A 87 14.70 -5.38 8.99
CA SER A 87 13.69 -6.12 8.22
C SER A 87 13.01 -5.22 7.18
N LEU A 88 12.75 -3.95 7.51
CA LEU A 88 12.20 -2.97 6.57
C LEU A 88 13.19 -2.65 5.44
N LYS A 89 14.48 -2.45 5.76
CA LYS A 89 15.52 -2.26 4.74
C LYS A 89 15.64 -3.48 3.83
N ARG A 90 15.63 -4.69 4.39
CA ARG A 90 15.62 -5.93 3.63
C ARG A 90 14.37 -6.06 2.75
N LYS A 91 13.18 -5.79 3.30
CA LYS A 91 11.90 -5.79 2.56
C LYS A 91 11.96 -4.84 1.37
N ARG A 92 12.46 -3.62 1.57
CA ARG A 92 12.67 -2.62 0.49
C ARG A 92 13.71 -3.05 -0.54
N LEU A 93 14.81 -3.70 -0.14
CA LEU A 93 15.82 -4.20 -1.08
C LEU A 93 15.29 -5.39 -1.88
N LEU A 94 14.50 -6.26 -1.27
CA LEU A 94 13.85 -7.37 -1.95
C LEU A 94 12.72 -6.89 -2.86
N ALA A 95 11.91 -5.92 -2.43
CA ALA A 95 10.90 -5.24 -3.26
C ALA A 95 11.49 -4.23 -4.27
N GLY A 96 12.76 -3.84 -4.12
CA GLY A 96 13.51 -3.08 -5.12
C GLY A 96 14.17 -3.99 -6.16
N ARG A 97 14.44 -5.26 -5.79
CA ARG A 97 14.89 -6.33 -6.70
C ARG A 97 13.73 -7.04 -7.39
N GLN A 98 12.58 -7.09 -6.73
CA GLN A 98 11.28 -7.38 -7.32
C GLN A 98 10.57 -6.04 -7.45
N GLY A 99 10.92 -5.22 -8.46
CA GLY A 99 10.03 -4.12 -8.84
C GLY A 99 8.61 -4.69 -8.87
N GLU A 100 7.69 -4.08 -8.11
CA GLU A 100 6.31 -4.56 -8.00
C GLU A 100 5.87 -5.01 -9.39
N VAL A 101 5.73 -6.32 -9.60
CA VAL A 101 5.24 -6.85 -10.87
C VAL A 101 3.77 -6.48 -10.88
N PHE A 102 3.52 -5.22 -11.18
CA PHE A 102 2.19 -4.70 -11.37
C PHE A 102 1.94 -4.73 -12.86
N ASP A 103 1.07 -5.67 -13.23
CA ASP A 103 0.56 -5.76 -14.58
C ASP A 103 -0.76 -4.98 -14.62
N MET A 104 -0.69 -3.76 -15.15
CA MET A 104 -1.86 -2.94 -15.39
C MET A 104 -2.42 -3.23 -16.77
N THR A 105 -3.67 -3.64 -16.85
CA THR A 105 -4.40 -3.68 -18.12
C THR A 105 -5.32 -2.47 -18.20
N ILE A 106 -5.01 -1.55 -19.12
CA ILE A 106 -5.84 -0.39 -19.43
C ILE A 106 -6.88 -0.83 -20.47
N LYS A 107 -8.15 -0.62 -20.14
CA LYS A 107 -9.29 -0.98 -21.00
C LYS A 107 -10.07 0.27 -21.41
N SER A 108 -10.79 0.17 -22.52
CA SER A 108 -11.61 1.27 -23.00
C SER A 108 -12.79 1.52 -22.05
N PRO A 109 -12.95 2.74 -21.49
CA PRO A 109 -14.05 3.04 -20.56
C PRO A 109 -15.41 3.10 -21.27
N MET A 110 -15.42 3.28 -22.60
CA MET A 110 -16.59 3.42 -23.44
C MET A 110 -16.27 2.96 -24.87
N PRO A 111 -17.28 2.60 -25.69
CA PRO A 111 -17.05 2.36 -27.12
C PRO A 111 -16.65 3.67 -27.82
N GLY A 112 -15.73 3.60 -28.78
CA GLY A 112 -15.25 4.77 -29.48
C GLY A 112 -14.19 4.47 -30.53
N LYS A 113 -13.66 5.51 -31.19
CA LYS A 113 -12.59 5.40 -32.18
C LYS A 113 -11.28 5.91 -31.60
N ILE A 114 -10.21 5.15 -31.75
CA ILE A 114 -8.86 5.56 -31.36
C ILE A 114 -8.40 6.64 -32.33
N LEU A 115 -8.13 7.85 -31.84
CA LEU A 115 -7.58 8.94 -32.64
C LEU A 115 -6.06 8.89 -32.68
N ASP A 116 -5.44 8.61 -31.53
CA ASP A 116 -3.99 8.58 -31.38
C ASP A 116 -3.55 7.57 -30.33
N VAL A 117 -2.35 7.04 -30.49
CA VAL A 117 -1.66 6.18 -29.54
C VAL A 117 -0.29 6.79 -29.30
N SER A 118 -0.13 7.43 -28.14
CA SER A 118 1.04 8.27 -27.85
C SER A 118 2.17 7.51 -27.15
N ILE A 119 2.18 6.18 -27.26
CA ILE A 119 3.13 5.29 -26.59
C ILE A 119 3.61 4.16 -27.50
N GLU A 120 4.79 3.64 -27.20
CA GLU A 120 5.39 2.49 -27.88
C GLU A 120 5.65 1.33 -26.91
N VAL A 121 5.69 0.10 -27.44
CA VAL A 121 6.06 -1.08 -26.66
C VAL A 121 7.50 -0.92 -26.14
N GLY A 122 7.69 -1.13 -24.84
CA GLY A 122 8.96 -1.01 -24.16
C GLY A 122 9.26 0.40 -23.63
N GLN A 123 8.41 1.39 -23.91
CA GLN A 123 8.54 2.75 -23.39
C GLN A 123 8.30 2.80 -21.87
N GLU A 124 9.13 3.56 -21.16
CA GLU A 124 8.88 3.93 -19.76
C GLU A 124 7.88 5.09 -19.70
N ILE A 125 6.88 4.97 -18.84
CA ILE A 125 5.84 5.96 -18.62
C ILE A 125 5.78 6.37 -17.15
N ASN A 126 5.39 7.61 -16.91
CA ASN A 126 5.14 8.18 -15.60
C ASN A 126 3.64 8.39 -15.38
N LYS A 127 3.26 8.57 -14.11
CA LYS A 127 1.88 8.97 -13.77
C LYS A 127 1.52 10.27 -14.49
N GLY A 128 0.40 10.27 -15.21
CA GLY A 128 -0.11 11.42 -15.96
C GLY A 128 0.26 11.40 -17.44
N ASP A 129 1.16 10.52 -17.88
CA ASP A 129 1.50 10.42 -19.30
C ASP A 129 0.30 9.96 -20.13
N THR A 130 0.13 10.57 -21.29
CA THR A 130 -0.93 10.21 -22.24
C THR A 130 -0.61 8.87 -22.88
N LEU A 131 -1.56 7.94 -22.84
CA LEU A 131 -1.44 6.62 -23.44
C LEU A 131 -2.15 6.56 -24.80
N VAL A 132 -3.43 6.96 -24.81
CA VAL A 132 -4.33 6.81 -25.95
C VAL A 132 -5.34 7.95 -25.95
N VAL A 133 -5.70 8.47 -27.12
CA VAL A 133 -6.81 9.41 -27.30
C VAL A 133 -7.97 8.69 -27.97
N LEU A 134 -9.12 8.67 -27.31
CA LEU A 134 -10.35 8.02 -27.77
C LEU A 134 -11.40 9.08 -28.13
N GLU A 135 -12.03 8.96 -29.29
CA GLU A 135 -13.21 9.75 -29.65
C GLU A 135 -14.49 8.93 -29.40
N ALA A 136 -15.41 9.49 -28.63
CA ALA A 136 -16.80 9.03 -28.64
C ALA A 136 -17.75 10.21 -28.50
N MET A 137 -18.93 10.09 -29.10
CA MET A 137 -19.97 11.13 -29.04
C MET A 137 -19.47 12.53 -29.42
N LYS A 138 -18.55 12.63 -30.40
CA LYS A 138 -17.89 13.86 -30.87
C LYS A 138 -17.01 14.56 -29.81
N MET A 139 -16.62 13.85 -28.77
CA MET A 139 -15.70 14.32 -27.74
C MET A 139 -14.46 13.43 -27.67
N GLN A 140 -13.33 14.05 -27.36
CA GLN A 140 -12.06 13.35 -27.15
C GLN A 140 -11.85 13.07 -25.67
N ASN A 141 -11.55 11.82 -25.35
CA ASN A 141 -11.20 11.34 -24.02
C ASN A 141 -9.75 10.89 -24.03
N VAL A 142 -8.93 11.57 -23.24
CA VAL A 142 -7.50 11.25 -23.08
C VAL A 142 -7.37 10.20 -21.99
N ILE A 143 -6.83 9.04 -22.36
CA ILE A 143 -6.52 7.96 -21.43
C ILE A 143 -5.09 8.18 -20.94
N ILE A 144 -4.93 8.41 -19.64
CA ILE A 144 -3.64 8.71 -19.00
C ILE A 144 -3.17 7.56 -18.10
N ALA A 145 -1.86 7.47 -17.89
CA ALA A 145 -1.26 6.56 -16.92
C ALA A 145 -1.61 6.97 -15.48
N SER A 146 -2.13 6.05 -14.69
CA SER A 146 -2.44 6.27 -13.28
C SER A 146 -1.21 6.18 -12.36
N GLN A 147 -0.13 5.55 -12.85
CA GLN A 147 1.13 5.30 -12.16
C GLN A 147 2.27 5.08 -13.16
N LYS A 148 3.51 5.07 -12.67
CA LYS A 148 4.69 4.76 -13.48
C LYS A 148 4.74 3.27 -13.87
N GLY A 149 5.39 2.96 -14.99
CA GLY A 149 5.63 1.58 -15.43
C GLY A 149 6.27 1.54 -16.82
N ARG A 150 6.33 0.34 -17.41
CA ARG A 150 6.82 0.11 -18.76
C ARG A 150 5.74 -0.51 -19.64
N VAL A 151 5.53 0.06 -20.82
CA VAL A 151 4.53 -0.46 -21.78
C VAL A 151 4.94 -1.85 -22.24
N ARG A 152 4.15 -2.87 -21.94
CA ARG A 152 4.39 -4.25 -22.37
C ARG A 152 3.76 -4.55 -23.72
N ARG A 153 2.54 -4.05 -23.91
CA ARG A 153 1.76 -4.31 -25.12
C ARG A 153 0.83 -3.16 -25.41
N VAL A 154 0.81 -2.74 -26.67
CA VAL A 154 -0.19 -1.84 -27.22
C VAL A 154 -1.12 -2.71 -28.07
N CYS A 155 -2.40 -2.75 -27.72
CA CYS A 155 -3.38 -3.67 -28.31
C CYS A 155 -4.24 -3.01 -29.39
N VAL A 156 -4.04 -1.72 -29.62
CA VAL A 156 -4.85 -0.90 -30.52
C VAL A 156 -3.98 -0.03 -31.40
N VAL A 157 -4.55 0.41 -32.53
CA VAL A 157 -3.90 1.36 -33.46
C VAL A 157 -4.81 2.56 -33.73
N ALA A 158 -4.21 3.69 -34.11
CA ALA A 158 -4.97 4.86 -34.55
C ALA A 158 -5.92 4.50 -35.69
N GLY A 159 -7.16 4.98 -35.61
CA GLY A 159 -8.24 4.68 -36.54
C GLY A 159 -9.13 3.48 -36.15
N GLN A 160 -8.68 2.61 -35.23
CA GLN A 160 -9.46 1.45 -34.79
C GLN A 160 -10.70 1.85 -33.98
N THR A 161 -11.81 1.16 -34.17
CA THR A 161 -12.99 1.25 -33.28
C THR A 161 -12.88 0.20 -32.20
N VAL A 162 -13.08 0.60 -30.94
CA VAL A 162 -13.01 -0.27 -29.76
C VAL A 162 -14.35 -0.32 -29.03
N SER A 163 -14.63 -1.45 -28.40
CA SER A 163 -15.79 -1.63 -27.52
C SER A 163 -15.46 -1.25 -26.08
N LYS A 164 -16.49 -1.08 -25.24
CA LYS A 164 -16.30 -0.97 -23.79
C LYS A 164 -15.55 -2.20 -23.26
N ASP A 165 -14.63 -1.98 -22.33
CA ASP A 165 -13.81 -2.99 -21.67
C ASP A 165 -12.80 -3.72 -22.59
N GLU A 166 -12.70 -3.33 -23.88
CA GLU A 166 -11.66 -3.81 -24.79
C GLU A 166 -10.28 -3.34 -24.32
N ILE A 167 -9.29 -4.22 -24.37
CA ILE A 167 -7.93 -3.93 -23.87
C ILE A 167 -7.24 -2.96 -24.84
N LEU A 168 -6.73 -1.86 -24.29
CA LEU A 168 -5.98 -0.85 -25.04
C LEU A 168 -4.47 -1.05 -24.86
N VAL A 169 -4.02 -1.16 -23.61
CA VAL A 169 -2.59 -1.17 -23.26
C VAL A 169 -2.35 -2.08 -22.05
N GLU A 170 -1.26 -2.83 -22.06
CA GLU A 170 -0.73 -3.55 -20.90
C GLU A 170 0.57 -2.89 -20.45
N ILE A 171 0.67 -2.57 -19.16
CA ILE A 171 1.81 -1.91 -18.53
C ILE A 171 2.35 -2.87 -17.47
N GLY A 172 3.67 -3.04 -17.43
CA GLY A 172 4.37 -3.78 -16.39
C GLY A 172 5.25 -2.88 -15.53
N ALA A 173 5.98 -3.51 -14.61
CA ALA A 173 7.08 -2.89 -13.87
C ALA A 173 8.19 -2.36 -14.79
#